data_AF-A0A0W0Y0H5-F1
#
_entry.id   AF-A0A0W0Y0H5-F1
#
_cell.length_a   1.000
_cell.length_b   1.000
_cell.length_c   1.000
_cell.angle_alpha   90.00
_cell.angle_beta   90.00
_cell.angle_gamma   90.00
#
_symmetry.space_group_name_H-M   'P 1'
#
loop_
_entity.id
_entity.type
_entity.pdbx_description
1 polymer ?
#
loop_
_entity_poly.entity_id
_entity_poly.type
_entity_poly.pdbx_seq_one_letter_code
_entity_poly.pdbx_strand_id
1 'polypeptide(L)'
;MQSTAIIQAALTKDKEHKVLSENDYMVSVFKKALPNSRGNVLNEFVSFLEYRRSGTWLLRESRTPGMITLSFVTLNQPVKHQRYAYCNNEWLIVTSESIEQTKCDPSFKPHYKETLEKKETEDGQEKTMLSSLLDKIFTKFPEIVKDRLLLPTEEQASSNSNYIHQSPYIHWHEKALPSPKKYVEPLKGLDKAMSVLRMATGSINYWDKTKPSLFQRYQELTLPDLKLFKNALNQPFPYESGIAKDMKDLFSTWLQINRLEEDLFCPVEQELFSEPYVLESGYIFNSSVLYHNGKHLEKCPITRKEIEQNPSRLKGYRSKLAEALLMFYDGIAAYQKSQTTFLPHQRPPENDQKGQPEVDEKEAEKNDSQFRY
;
A
#
# COMPACT_ATOMS: atom_id res chain seq x y z
N MET A 1 -22.23 -3.98 -22.74
CA MET A 1 -20.81 -3.61 -22.98
C MET A 1 -20.41 -2.22 -22.46
N GLN A 2 -21.32 -1.31 -22.12
CA GLN A 2 -20.95 0.05 -21.65
C GLN A 2 -20.49 0.15 -20.18
N SER A 3 -20.79 -0.80 -19.29
CA SER A 3 -20.52 -0.63 -17.84
C SER A 3 -19.05 -0.81 -17.45
N THR A 4 -18.30 -1.69 -18.12
CA THR A 4 -16.89 -1.92 -17.80
C THR A 4 -15.98 -0.80 -18.31
N ALA A 5 -16.36 -0.16 -19.41
CA ALA A 5 -15.65 1.01 -19.92
C ALA A 5 -15.79 2.21 -18.97
N ILE A 6 -16.93 2.36 -18.27
CA ILE A 6 -17.15 3.41 -17.28
C ILE A 6 -16.30 3.19 -16.02
N ILE A 7 -16.16 1.93 -15.58
CA ILE A 7 -15.28 1.57 -14.45
C ILE A 7 -13.81 1.77 -14.84
N GLN A 8 -13.41 1.33 -16.03
CA GLN A 8 -12.04 1.56 -16.55
C GLN A 8 -11.76 3.06 -16.71
N ALA A 9 -12.72 3.83 -17.23
CA ALA A 9 -12.63 5.28 -17.42
C ALA A 9 -12.59 6.07 -16.10
N ALA A 10 -13.30 5.60 -15.07
CA ALA A 10 -13.21 6.14 -13.72
C ALA A 10 -11.83 5.82 -13.08
N LEU A 11 -11.26 4.64 -13.36
CA LEU A 11 -9.92 4.25 -12.92
C LEU A 11 -8.79 4.92 -13.75
N THR A 12 -9.04 5.33 -15.00
CA THR A 12 -8.07 6.03 -15.84
C THR A 12 -8.16 7.54 -15.76
N LYS A 13 -9.30 8.15 -15.38
CA LYS A 13 -9.38 9.60 -15.15
C LYS A 13 -8.46 10.09 -14.03
N ASP A 14 -8.11 9.22 -13.07
CA ASP A 14 -7.11 9.51 -12.03
C ASP A 14 -5.65 9.36 -12.51
N LYS A 15 -5.40 8.88 -13.74
CA LYS A 15 -4.04 8.83 -14.29
C LYS A 15 -3.52 10.19 -14.76
N GLU A 16 -4.35 11.22 -14.79
CA GLU A 16 -3.93 12.58 -15.17
C GLU A 16 -3.35 13.40 -14.01
N HIS A 17 -3.29 12.83 -12.79
CA HIS A 17 -2.45 13.38 -11.74
C HIS A 17 -1.00 12.93 -11.93
N LYS A 18 -0.23 13.79 -12.60
CA LYS A 18 1.25 13.88 -12.64
C LYS A 18 1.95 12.56 -12.30
N VAL A 19 2.35 11.83 -13.33
CA VAL A 19 3.53 10.96 -13.26
C VAL A 19 4.65 11.83 -12.67
N LEU A 20 4.95 11.63 -11.39
CA LEU A 20 6.20 12.12 -10.81
C LEU A 20 7.29 11.50 -11.68
N SER A 21 8.12 12.34 -12.30
CA SER A 21 9.28 11.87 -13.05
C SER A 21 10.08 10.92 -12.17
N GLU A 22 10.58 9.81 -12.73
CA GLU A 22 11.37 8.77 -12.07
C GLU A 22 12.66 9.27 -11.37
N ASN A 23 12.87 10.58 -11.29
CA ASN A 23 14.09 11.23 -10.82
C ASN A 23 14.00 11.88 -9.43
N ASP A 24 12.84 11.90 -8.75
CA ASP A 24 12.70 12.58 -7.45
C ASP A 24 12.61 11.58 -6.28
N TYR A 25 13.70 10.86 -6.01
CA TYR A 25 13.82 10.06 -4.78
C TYR A 25 14.30 10.94 -3.62
N MET A 26 13.40 11.24 -2.69
CA MET A 26 13.73 11.86 -1.41
C MET A 26 14.29 10.78 -0.46
N VAL A 27 15.55 10.90 -0.05
CA VAL A 27 16.19 9.91 0.85
C VAL A 27 16.72 10.57 2.11
N SER A 28 15.87 10.69 3.13
CA SER A 28 16.27 11.30 4.40
C SER A 28 17.16 10.34 5.23
N VAL A 29 18.20 10.90 5.86
CA VAL A 29 19.19 10.15 6.65
C VAL A 29 18.81 10.21 8.14
N PHE A 30 18.71 9.07 8.80
CA PHE A 30 18.53 8.99 10.26
C PHE A 30 19.82 9.43 10.99
N LYS A 31 19.67 9.97 12.21
CA LYS A 31 20.77 10.22 13.16
C LYS A 31 21.58 8.95 13.41
N LYS A 32 22.80 9.14 13.89
CA LYS A 32 23.68 8.04 14.32
C LYS A 32 22.99 7.14 15.36
N ALA A 33 22.15 7.69 16.23
CA ALA A 33 21.39 6.97 17.25
C ALA A 33 19.91 7.41 17.22
N LEU A 34 19.00 6.49 17.56
CA LEU A 34 17.57 6.80 17.66
C LEU A 34 17.26 7.66 18.90
N PRO A 35 16.15 8.42 18.93
CA PRO A 35 15.72 9.15 20.12
C PRO A 35 15.63 8.23 21.33
N ASN A 36 16.09 8.72 22.48
CA ASN A 36 16.13 7.97 23.75
C ASN A 36 17.03 6.71 23.72
N SER A 37 17.95 6.62 22.77
CA SER A 37 19.02 5.63 22.75
C SER A 37 19.79 5.63 24.08
N ARG A 38 19.90 4.47 24.72
CA ARG A 38 20.64 4.26 25.97
C ARG A 38 21.68 3.15 25.86
N GLY A 39 21.72 2.44 24.73
CA GLY A 39 22.49 1.21 24.60
C GLY A 39 23.36 1.17 23.35
N ASN A 40 23.58 -0.06 22.87
CA ASN A 40 24.30 -0.26 21.62
C ASN A 40 23.42 0.20 20.45
N VAL A 41 23.81 1.32 19.86
CA VAL A 41 23.20 1.93 18.67
C VAL A 41 22.84 0.92 17.58
N LEU A 42 23.69 -0.08 17.31
CA LEU A 42 23.38 -1.10 16.29
C LEU A 42 22.17 -1.93 16.70
N ASN A 43 22.14 -2.42 17.93
CA ASN A 43 21.05 -3.25 18.44
C ASN A 43 19.72 -2.49 18.44
N GLU A 44 19.74 -1.18 18.67
CA GLU A 44 18.53 -0.36 18.61
C GLU A 44 17.97 -0.26 17.18
N PHE A 45 18.83 -0.08 16.17
CA PHE A 45 18.38 -0.15 14.78
C PHE A 45 17.96 -1.56 14.36
N VAL A 46 18.57 -2.61 14.94
CA VAL A 46 18.09 -3.99 14.75
C VAL A 46 16.68 -4.12 15.30
N SER A 47 16.43 -3.73 16.55
CA SER A 47 15.08 -3.80 17.15
C SER A 47 14.06 -2.90 16.44
N PHE A 48 14.50 -1.75 15.92
CA PHE A 48 13.63 -0.88 15.13
C PHE A 48 13.18 -1.50 13.80
N LEU A 49 14.00 -2.38 13.23
CA LEU A 49 13.78 -3.00 11.92
C LEU A 49 13.27 -4.45 11.99
N GLU A 50 13.48 -5.17 13.09
CA GLU A 50 13.24 -6.63 13.19
C GLU A 50 11.79 -7.04 12.90
N TYR A 51 10.82 -6.18 13.23
CA TYR A 51 9.39 -6.41 12.98
C TYR A 51 8.89 -5.84 11.65
N ARG A 52 9.79 -5.32 10.79
CA ARG A 52 9.41 -4.77 9.49
C ARG A 52 9.40 -5.86 8.42
N ARG A 53 8.66 -5.62 7.34
CA ARG A 53 8.57 -6.55 6.21
C ARG A 53 9.93 -6.68 5.53
N SER A 54 10.25 -7.86 4.99
CA SER A 54 11.47 -8.08 4.19
C SER A 54 11.62 -7.02 3.09
N GLY A 55 12.86 -6.58 2.84
CA GLY A 55 13.17 -5.54 1.86
C GLY A 55 12.92 -4.10 2.36
N THR A 56 12.51 -3.92 3.62
CA THR A 56 12.47 -2.60 4.28
C THR A 56 13.88 -2.11 4.56
N TRP A 57 14.16 -0.83 4.33
CA TRP A 57 15.50 -0.26 4.46
C TRP A 57 15.48 1.21 4.92
N LEU A 58 16.61 1.68 5.45
CA LEU A 58 16.85 3.09 5.79
C LEU A 58 18.32 3.45 5.60
N LEU A 59 18.59 4.73 5.38
CA LEU A 59 19.93 5.32 5.48
C LEU A 59 20.09 6.05 6.80
N ARG A 60 21.26 5.92 7.42
CA ARG A 60 21.59 6.60 8.67
C ARG A 60 23.05 7.02 8.72
N GLU A 61 23.36 7.98 9.57
CA GLU A 61 24.74 8.32 9.88
C GLU A 61 25.48 7.08 10.37
N SER A 62 26.68 6.88 9.83
CA SER A 62 27.57 5.84 10.33
C SER A 62 28.11 6.21 11.72
N ARG A 63 28.51 5.18 12.47
CA ARG A 63 29.26 5.41 13.70
C ARG A 63 30.65 5.97 13.43
N THR A 64 31.19 5.67 12.25
CA THR A 64 32.45 6.21 11.73
C THR A 64 32.15 7.52 11.00
N PRO A 65 32.76 8.65 11.40
CA PRO A 65 32.59 9.93 10.72
C PRO A 65 32.87 9.82 9.21
N GLY A 66 32.10 10.58 8.41
CA GLY A 66 32.25 10.61 6.95
C GLY A 66 31.67 9.42 6.19
N MET A 67 31.02 8.48 6.88
CA MET A 67 30.36 7.33 6.24
C MET A 67 28.85 7.40 6.43
N ILE A 68 28.12 6.78 5.50
CA ILE A 68 26.69 6.52 5.61
C ILE A 68 26.47 5.02 5.78
N THR A 69 25.46 4.64 6.56
CA THR A 69 25.11 3.23 6.78
C THR A 69 23.71 2.96 6.23
N LEU A 70 23.61 1.98 5.34
CA LEU A 70 22.37 1.32 4.98
C LEU A 70 22.03 0.29 6.05
N SER A 71 20.81 0.32 6.58
CA SER A 71 20.28 -0.72 7.46
C SER A 71 19.02 -1.30 6.85
N PHE A 72 18.91 -2.62 6.74
CA PHE A 72 17.83 -3.26 5.99
C PHE A 72 17.46 -4.65 6.50
N VAL A 73 16.22 -5.05 6.23
CA VAL A 73 15.64 -6.34 6.59
C VAL A 73 15.70 -7.28 5.40
N THR A 74 16.17 -8.50 5.64
CA THR A 74 16.21 -9.56 4.63
C THR A 74 15.34 -10.74 5.07
N LEU A 75 14.87 -11.54 4.12
CA LEU A 75 13.96 -12.65 4.42
C LEU A 75 14.68 -13.69 5.30
N ASN A 76 14.10 -13.99 6.47
CA ASN A 76 14.61 -15.00 7.41
C ASN A 76 16.06 -14.78 7.89
N GLN A 77 16.53 -13.54 7.86
CA GLN A 77 17.89 -13.19 8.25
C GLN A 77 17.89 -11.97 9.19
N PRO A 78 18.89 -11.85 10.07
CA PRO A 78 19.01 -10.70 10.94
C PRO A 78 19.15 -9.42 10.12
N VAL A 79 18.77 -8.30 10.72
CA VAL A 79 18.95 -6.96 10.14
C VAL A 79 20.43 -6.78 9.76
N LYS A 80 20.66 -6.39 8.51
CA LYS A 80 22.00 -6.16 7.98
C LYS A 80 22.34 -4.68 7.99
N HIS A 81 23.63 -4.39 8.15
CA HIS A 81 24.16 -3.04 8.07
C HIS A 81 25.31 -3.00 7.07
N GLN A 82 25.22 -2.13 6.07
CA GLN A 82 26.29 -1.90 5.10
C GLN A 82 26.76 -0.45 5.17
N ARG A 83 28.05 -0.24 5.36
CA ARG A 83 28.65 1.10 5.32
C ARG A 83 29.10 1.46 3.91
N TYR A 84 28.96 2.73 3.61
CA TYR A 84 29.44 3.35 2.38
C TYR A 84 30.27 4.58 2.73
N ALA A 85 31.38 4.76 2.01
CA ALA A 85 32.20 5.96 2.03
C ALA A 85 32.27 6.51 0.60
N TYR A 86 32.32 7.82 0.43
CA TYR A 86 32.51 8.40 -0.90
C TYR A 86 33.96 8.86 -1.05
N CYS A 87 34.72 8.23 -1.93
CA CYS A 87 36.15 8.50 -2.07
C CYS A 87 36.50 8.53 -3.56
N ASN A 88 37.30 9.51 -3.97
CA ASN A 88 37.72 9.68 -5.38
C ASN A 88 36.53 9.69 -6.35
N ASN A 89 35.47 10.42 -5.99
CA ASN A 89 34.21 10.53 -6.73
C ASN A 89 33.40 9.23 -6.88
N GLU A 90 33.70 8.18 -6.11
CA GLU A 90 32.93 6.94 -6.11
C GLU A 90 32.48 6.53 -4.72
N TRP A 91 31.28 5.94 -4.65
CA TRP A 91 30.83 5.26 -3.43
C TRP A 91 31.55 3.93 -3.27
N LEU A 92 32.28 3.73 -2.19
CA LEU A 92 32.92 2.48 -1.84
C LEU A 92 32.13 1.74 -0.76
N ILE A 93 32.01 0.42 -0.93
CA ILE A 93 31.44 -0.47 0.09
C ILE A 93 32.52 -0.70 1.14
N VAL A 94 32.25 -0.31 2.38
CA VAL A 94 33.22 -0.43 3.48
C VAL A 94 32.90 -1.68 4.30
N THR A 95 33.84 -2.62 4.33
CA THR A 95 33.82 -3.81 5.19
C THR A 95 34.68 -3.56 6.43
N SER A 96 34.55 -4.37 7.48
CA SER A 96 35.38 -4.23 8.69
C SER A 96 36.88 -4.30 8.38
N GLU A 97 37.27 -5.13 7.41
CA GLU A 97 38.67 -5.31 6.96
C GLU A 97 39.15 -4.15 6.08
N SER A 98 38.26 -3.51 5.32
CA SER A 98 38.64 -2.44 4.40
C SER A 98 38.76 -1.08 5.06
N ILE A 99 38.26 -0.86 6.29
CA ILE A 99 38.33 0.44 6.98
C ILE A 99 39.77 0.95 7.12
N GLU A 100 40.73 0.05 7.38
CA GLU A 100 42.15 0.42 7.53
C GLU A 100 42.87 0.60 6.18
N GLN A 101 42.37 -0.05 5.13
CA GLN A 101 42.97 -0.06 3.79
C GLN A 101 42.36 0.98 2.86
N THR A 102 41.13 1.42 3.13
CA THR A 102 40.55 2.58 2.46
C THR A 102 41.32 3.78 2.96
N LYS A 103 42.39 4.14 2.24
CA LYS A 103 43.08 5.44 2.30
C LYS A 103 42.16 6.59 1.85
N CYS A 104 40.88 6.51 2.20
CA CYS A 104 40.03 7.68 2.22
C CYS A 104 40.63 8.57 3.30
N ASP A 105 41.10 9.74 2.90
CA ASP A 105 41.62 10.73 3.83
C ASP A 105 40.64 10.85 5.02
N PRO A 106 41.09 10.64 6.27
CA PRO A 106 40.22 10.74 7.45
C PRO A 106 39.58 12.14 7.56
N SER A 107 40.10 13.13 6.85
CA SER A 107 39.44 14.39 6.58
C SER A 107 38.42 14.29 5.44
N PHE A 108 37.55 13.26 5.44
CA PHE A 108 36.35 13.26 4.60
C PHE A 108 35.60 14.55 4.87
N LYS A 109 35.81 15.53 3.98
CA LYS A 109 35.30 16.87 4.20
C LYS A 109 33.79 16.74 4.05
N PRO A 110 33.03 17.26 5.03
CA PRO A 110 31.59 17.35 4.93
C PRO A 110 31.19 17.78 3.51
N HIS A 111 30.48 16.91 2.77
CA HIS A 111 30.03 17.26 1.42
C HIS A 111 28.96 18.33 1.55
N TYR A 112 29.23 19.49 0.96
CA TYR A 112 28.26 20.56 0.84
C TYR A 112 27.19 20.18 -0.19
N LYS A 113 26.04 20.85 -0.13
CA LYS A 113 24.91 20.68 -1.06
C LYS A 113 25.35 20.59 -2.52
N GLU A 114 26.24 21.48 -2.92
CA GLU A 114 26.75 21.63 -4.27
C GLU A 114 27.53 20.39 -4.73
N THR A 115 28.04 19.57 -3.80
CA THR A 115 28.73 18.32 -4.09
C THR A 115 27.75 17.15 -4.23
N LEU A 116 26.65 17.15 -3.48
CA LEU A 116 25.61 16.12 -3.55
C LEU A 116 24.72 16.28 -4.80
N GLU A 117 24.44 17.53 -5.16
CA GLU A 117 23.70 17.93 -6.36
C GLU A 117 24.57 17.98 -7.62
N LYS A 118 25.90 17.86 -7.48
CA LYS A 118 26.81 17.87 -8.62
C LYS A 118 26.43 16.71 -9.53
N LYS A 119 25.95 17.07 -10.72
CA LYS A 119 25.69 16.13 -11.78
C LYS A 119 27.03 15.74 -12.38
N GLU A 120 27.41 14.50 -12.20
CA GLU A 120 28.56 13.92 -12.88
C GLU A 120 28.05 13.17 -14.10
N THR A 121 28.73 13.34 -15.23
CA THR A 121 28.41 12.62 -16.46
C THR A 121 29.13 11.27 -16.40
N GLU A 122 28.36 10.22 -16.13
CA GLU A 122 28.82 8.83 -16.21
C GLU A 122 28.07 8.18 -17.38
N ASP A 123 28.79 7.66 -18.37
CA ASP A 123 28.21 7.07 -19.59
C ASP A 123 27.22 7.98 -20.36
N GLY A 124 27.45 9.29 -20.31
CA GLY A 124 26.58 10.28 -20.96
C GLY A 124 25.28 10.59 -20.20
N GLN A 125 25.07 10.00 -19.01
CA GLN A 125 23.95 10.31 -18.14
C GLN A 125 24.42 11.16 -16.95
N GLU A 126 23.70 12.24 -16.68
CA GLU A 126 23.90 13.07 -15.50
C GLU A 126 23.38 12.35 -14.25
N LYS A 127 24.29 11.85 -13.41
CA LYS A 127 23.95 11.26 -12.12
C LYS A 127 24.35 12.20 -10.99
N THR A 128 23.46 12.34 -10.02
CA THR A 128 23.81 12.92 -8.72
C THR A 128 24.60 11.90 -7.89
N MET A 129 25.38 12.40 -6.93
CA MET A 129 26.04 11.55 -5.95
C MET A 129 25.05 10.66 -5.18
N LEU A 130 23.81 11.12 -4.95
CA LEU A 130 22.76 10.28 -4.37
C LEU A 130 22.34 9.14 -5.29
N SER A 131 22.04 9.45 -6.56
CA SER A 131 21.61 8.42 -7.51
C SER A 131 22.67 7.34 -7.68
N SER A 132 23.95 7.70 -7.70
CA SER A 132 25.03 6.70 -7.76
C SER A 132 25.12 5.84 -6.49
N LEU A 133 24.82 6.40 -5.30
CA LEU A 133 24.67 5.61 -4.08
C LEU A 133 23.52 4.62 -4.19
N LEU A 134 22.35 5.09 -4.62
CA LEU A 134 21.14 4.27 -4.75
C LEU A 134 21.33 3.16 -5.77
N ASP A 135 21.90 3.46 -6.93
CA ASP A 135 22.27 2.47 -7.94
C ASP A 135 23.17 1.39 -7.33
N LYS A 136 24.17 1.80 -6.56
CA LYS A 136 25.08 0.87 -5.89
C LYS A 136 24.39 0.02 -4.82
N ILE A 137 23.43 0.59 -4.08
CA ILE A 137 22.62 -0.14 -3.10
C ILE A 137 21.75 -1.19 -3.79
N PHE A 138 20.95 -0.79 -4.78
CA PHE A 138 19.99 -1.69 -5.44
C PHE A 138 20.66 -2.72 -6.34
N THR A 139 21.82 -2.40 -6.92
CA THR A 139 22.65 -3.38 -7.63
C THR A 139 23.22 -4.42 -6.67
N LYS A 140 23.66 -4.00 -5.48
CA LYS A 140 24.29 -4.90 -4.50
C LYS A 140 23.28 -5.75 -3.73
N PHE A 141 22.11 -5.19 -3.44
CA PHE A 141 21.08 -5.80 -2.59
C PHE A 141 19.73 -5.79 -3.32
N PRO A 142 19.52 -6.68 -4.32
CA PRO A 142 18.28 -6.74 -5.08
C PRO A 142 17.05 -7.12 -4.24
N GLU A 143 17.25 -7.66 -3.04
CA GLU A 143 16.18 -7.97 -2.09
C GLU A 143 15.57 -6.72 -1.42
N ILE A 144 16.23 -5.56 -1.54
CA ILE A 144 15.71 -4.29 -1.03
C ILE A 144 14.65 -3.76 -1.99
N VAL A 145 13.47 -3.46 -1.46
CA VAL A 145 12.37 -2.90 -2.26
C VAL A 145 12.43 -1.39 -2.18
N LYS A 146 12.59 -0.73 -3.34
CA LYS A 146 12.74 0.73 -3.45
C LYS A 146 11.67 1.49 -2.67
N ASP A 147 10.41 1.07 -2.79
CA ASP A 147 9.25 1.71 -2.14
C ASP A 147 9.09 1.39 -0.64
N ARG A 148 10.01 0.62 -0.05
CA ARG A 148 10.02 0.28 1.39
C ARG A 148 11.12 1.02 2.16
N LEU A 149 11.47 2.22 1.68
CA LEU A 149 12.32 3.15 2.41
C LEU A 149 11.56 3.66 3.66
N LEU A 150 12.16 3.54 4.83
CA LEU A 150 11.69 4.23 6.03
C LEU A 150 12.24 5.65 6.03
N LEU A 151 11.36 6.61 6.34
CA LEU A 151 11.73 8.00 6.54
C LEU A 151 11.82 8.28 8.04
N PRO A 152 12.83 9.05 8.49
CA PRO A 152 12.94 9.46 9.87
C PRO A 152 11.86 10.48 10.23
N THR A 153 11.37 10.42 11.47
CA THR A 153 10.71 11.57 12.12
C THR A 153 11.69 12.72 12.34
N GLU A 154 11.21 13.92 12.67
CA GLU A 154 12.06 15.08 12.96
C GLU A 154 13.11 14.79 14.06
N GLU A 155 12.73 14.08 15.12
CA GLU A 155 13.64 13.71 16.19
C GLU A 155 14.68 12.67 15.76
N GLN A 156 14.34 11.82 14.78
CA GLN A 156 15.19 10.77 14.23
C GLN A 156 16.07 11.25 13.08
N ALA A 157 15.71 12.35 12.43
CA ALA A 157 16.41 12.85 11.25
C ALA A 157 17.78 13.40 11.63
N SER A 158 18.81 13.06 10.85
CA SER A 158 20.16 13.57 11.03
C SER A 158 20.13 15.07 11.29
N SER A 159 20.92 15.54 12.25
CA SER A 159 21.20 16.96 12.50
C SER A 159 22.54 17.40 11.92
N ASN A 160 23.21 16.50 11.18
CA ASN A 160 24.47 16.79 10.54
C ASN A 160 24.23 17.61 9.26
N SER A 161 24.76 18.83 9.29
CA SER A 161 24.87 19.83 8.22
C SER A 161 25.11 19.25 6.82
N ASN A 162 25.90 18.18 6.74
CA ASN A 162 26.34 17.53 5.51
C ASN A 162 25.19 16.82 4.79
N TYR A 163 24.13 16.50 5.53
CA TYR A 163 22.90 15.93 4.99
C TYR A 163 21.75 16.96 4.97
N ILE A 164 21.98 18.18 5.47
CA ILE A 164 20.93 19.14 5.86
C ILE A 164 20.98 20.48 5.13
N HIS A 165 22.14 20.98 4.70
CA HIS A 165 22.17 22.36 4.22
C HIS A 165 21.53 22.52 2.83
N GLN A 166 20.28 22.97 2.82
CA GLN A 166 19.53 23.55 1.69
C GLN A 166 19.21 22.62 0.48
N SER A 167 19.34 21.29 0.61
CA SER A 167 19.62 20.31 -0.47
C SER A 167 18.47 19.28 -0.71
N PRO A 168 18.38 18.61 -1.88
CA PRO A 168 17.28 17.77 -2.38
C PRO A 168 17.15 16.39 -1.71
N TYR A 169 17.60 16.27 -0.47
CA TYR A 169 17.17 15.21 0.45
C TYR A 169 15.93 15.59 1.25
N ILE A 170 15.59 16.88 1.22
CA ILE A 170 14.32 17.46 1.62
C ILE A 170 14.00 18.47 0.52
N HIS A 171 13.31 18.06 -0.54
CA HIS A 171 12.48 19.04 -1.22
C HIS A 171 11.35 19.38 -0.26
N TRP A 172 11.59 20.40 0.57
CA TRP A 172 10.54 21.32 0.97
C TRP A 172 10.16 22.12 -0.27
N HIS A 173 9.72 21.42 -1.32
CA HIS A 173 8.45 21.84 -1.82
C HIS A 173 7.55 21.70 -0.58
N GLU A 174 7.11 22.84 -0.08
CA GLU A 174 5.68 22.98 -0.03
C GLU A 174 5.30 22.59 -1.47
N LYS A 175 5.04 21.28 -1.69
CA LYS A 175 3.81 20.92 -2.35
C LYS A 175 2.91 21.86 -1.60
N ALA A 176 2.47 22.95 -2.25
CA ALA A 176 1.28 23.63 -1.84
C ALA A 176 0.40 22.45 -1.50
N LEU A 177 0.29 22.15 -0.19
CA LEU A 177 -0.21 20.85 0.28
C LEU A 177 -1.43 20.70 -0.58
N PRO A 178 -1.60 19.67 -1.43
CA PRO A 178 -2.77 19.61 -2.29
C PRO A 178 -3.93 19.80 -1.33
N SER A 179 -4.53 21.00 -1.35
CA SER A 179 -5.00 21.73 -0.15
C SER A 179 -5.32 20.75 0.96
N PRO A 180 -4.41 20.57 1.96
CA PRO A 180 -4.14 19.28 2.60
C PRO A 180 -5.40 18.45 2.62
N LYS A 181 -5.53 17.52 1.65
CA LYS A 181 -6.81 16.96 1.18
C LYS A 181 -7.69 16.81 2.40
N LYS A 182 -8.63 17.74 2.58
CA LYS A 182 -9.62 17.59 3.64
C LYS A 182 -10.20 16.22 3.34
N TYR A 183 -10.11 15.29 4.27
CA TYR A 183 -10.76 13.99 4.13
C TYR A 183 -12.24 14.32 4.19
N VAL A 184 -12.81 14.77 3.06
CA VAL A 184 -14.02 15.59 3.14
C VAL A 184 -15.15 14.68 3.59
N GLU A 185 -15.16 13.42 3.12
CA GLU A 185 -16.37 12.59 3.16
C GLU A 185 -16.09 11.07 3.20
N PRO A 186 -15.60 10.50 4.32
CA PRO A 186 -15.42 9.04 4.47
C PRO A 186 -16.69 8.23 4.18
N LEU A 187 -17.86 8.83 4.41
CA LEU A 187 -19.15 8.25 4.03
C LEU A 187 -19.29 8.06 2.52
N LYS A 188 -18.85 9.03 1.71
CA LYS A 188 -18.84 8.90 0.24
C LYS A 188 -17.80 7.89 -0.23
N GLY A 189 -16.65 7.81 0.46
CA GLY A 189 -15.67 6.73 0.26
C GLY A 189 -16.32 5.35 0.42
N LEU A 190 -17.13 5.16 1.47
CA LEU A 190 -17.87 3.92 1.70
C LEU A 190 -18.93 3.69 0.62
N ASP A 191 -19.67 4.72 0.20
CA ASP A 191 -20.65 4.60 -0.89
C ASP A 191 -19.99 4.14 -2.21
N LYS A 192 -18.81 4.69 -2.54
CA LYS A 192 -18.02 4.30 -3.71
C LYS A 192 -17.61 2.83 -3.60
N ALA A 193 -17.05 2.42 -2.47
CA ALA A 193 -16.65 1.04 -2.23
C ALA A 193 -17.84 0.06 -2.33
N MET A 194 -18.97 0.40 -1.71
CA MET A 194 -20.20 -0.39 -1.75
C MET A 194 -20.82 -0.47 -3.15
N SER A 195 -20.70 0.58 -3.96
CA SER A 195 -21.10 0.54 -5.37
C SER A 195 -20.27 -0.48 -6.15
N VAL A 196 -18.94 -0.48 -5.96
CA VAL A 196 -18.04 -1.46 -6.57
C VAL A 196 -18.35 -2.88 -6.10
N LEU A 197 -18.60 -3.08 -4.80
CA LEU A 197 -19.02 -4.38 -4.26
C LEU A 197 -20.31 -4.88 -4.92
N ARG A 198 -21.34 -4.03 -5.02
CA ARG A 198 -22.61 -4.41 -5.67
C ARG A 198 -22.42 -4.81 -7.12
N MET A 199 -21.62 -4.06 -7.87
CA MET A 199 -21.31 -4.40 -9.27
C MET A 199 -20.55 -5.72 -9.36
N ALA A 200 -19.54 -5.93 -8.51
CA ALA A 200 -18.75 -7.14 -8.47
C ALA A 200 -19.60 -8.36 -8.12
N THR A 201 -20.40 -8.27 -7.05
CA THR A 201 -21.30 -9.34 -6.60
C THR A 201 -22.38 -9.65 -7.65
N GLY A 202 -22.98 -8.63 -8.26
CA GLY A 202 -23.95 -8.83 -9.35
C GLY A 202 -23.33 -9.50 -10.58
N SER A 203 -22.05 -9.26 -10.85
CA SER A 203 -21.32 -9.86 -11.97
C SER A 203 -20.93 -11.32 -11.72
N ILE A 204 -20.88 -11.80 -10.47
CA ILE A 204 -20.60 -13.22 -10.17
C ILE A 204 -21.65 -14.15 -10.83
N ASN A 205 -22.89 -13.67 -10.94
CA ASN A 205 -23.99 -14.41 -11.56
C ASN A 205 -23.98 -14.30 -13.10
N TYR A 206 -23.23 -13.34 -13.66
CA TYR A 206 -23.13 -13.11 -15.10
C TYR A 206 -21.82 -13.75 -15.61
N TRP A 207 -21.95 -14.69 -16.53
CA TRP A 207 -20.94 -15.69 -16.93
C TRP A 207 -19.70 -15.16 -17.69
N ASP A 208 -19.19 -13.97 -17.38
CA ASP A 208 -17.97 -13.46 -18.01
C ASP A 208 -16.72 -14.01 -17.31
N LYS A 209 -16.32 -15.22 -17.72
CA LYS A 209 -15.11 -15.93 -17.24
C LYS A 209 -13.79 -15.24 -17.65
N THR A 210 -13.83 -14.20 -18.47
CA THR A 210 -12.62 -13.57 -19.01
C THR A 210 -11.98 -12.57 -18.06
N LYS A 211 -12.67 -12.19 -16.97
CA LYS A 211 -12.15 -11.24 -15.99
C LYS A 211 -11.95 -11.89 -14.62
N PRO A 212 -10.75 -11.76 -14.02
CA PRO A 212 -10.54 -12.24 -12.65
C PRO A 212 -11.49 -11.49 -11.71
N SER A 213 -12.27 -12.25 -10.94
CA SER A 213 -13.18 -11.72 -9.94
C SER A 213 -12.40 -10.91 -8.89
N LEU A 214 -12.99 -9.80 -8.42
CA LEU A 214 -12.42 -9.02 -7.31
C LEU A 214 -12.33 -9.82 -6.00
N PHE A 215 -12.98 -10.99 -5.95
CA PHE A 215 -12.99 -11.91 -4.81
C PHE A 215 -12.08 -13.13 -4.98
N GLN A 216 -11.36 -13.27 -6.10
CA GLN A 216 -10.56 -14.46 -6.41
C GLN A 216 -9.56 -14.83 -5.29
N ARG A 217 -8.96 -13.82 -4.66
CA ARG A 217 -7.99 -14.00 -3.55
C ARG A 217 -8.60 -14.55 -2.27
N TYR A 218 -9.93 -14.58 -2.15
CA TYR A 218 -10.66 -15.04 -0.97
C TYR A 218 -11.34 -16.39 -1.20
N GLN A 219 -11.01 -17.10 -2.29
CA GLN A 219 -11.61 -18.40 -2.62
C GLN A 219 -11.45 -19.44 -1.49
N GLU A 220 -10.29 -19.46 -0.84
CA GLU A 220 -9.92 -20.40 0.24
C GLU A 220 -10.18 -19.83 1.64
N LEU A 221 -10.68 -18.59 1.73
CA LEU A 221 -10.94 -17.95 3.01
C LEU A 221 -12.11 -18.66 3.72
N THR A 222 -11.89 -19.15 4.94
CA THR A 222 -13.00 -19.62 5.78
C THR A 222 -13.74 -18.42 6.35
N LEU A 223 -14.95 -18.17 5.85
CA LEU A 223 -15.79 -17.09 6.37
C LEU A 223 -16.32 -17.44 7.76
N PRO A 224 -16.38 -16.46 8.69
CA PRO A 224 -17.01 -16.67 9.98
C PRO A 224 -18.52 -16.91 9.83
N ASP A 225 -19.14 -17.52 10.85
CA ASP A 225 -20.59 -17.65 10.88
C ASP A 225 -21.28 -16.26 10.81
N LEU A 226 -22.25 -16.13 9.91
CA LEU A 226 -22.90 -14.84 9.62
C LEU A 226 -23.64 -14.28 10.85
N LYS A 227 -24.24 -15.14 11.68
CA LYS A 227 -24.96 -14.69 12.88
C LYS A 227 -23.97 -14.17 13.92
N LEU A 228 -22.85 -14.87 14.13
CA LEU A 228 -21.77 -14.40 15.00
C LEU A 228 -21.17 -13.08 14.49
N PHE A 229 -20.94 -12.95 13.20
CA PHE A 229 -20.40 -11.73 12.62
C PHE A 229 -21.36 -10.53 12.78
N LYS A 230 -22.66 -10.70 12.48
CA LYS A 230 -23.68 -9.67 12.73
C LYS A 230 -23.75 -9.26 14.20
N ASN A 231 -23.66 -10.23 15.12
CA ASN A 231 -23.63 -9.94 16.55
C ASN A 231 -22.37 -9.17 16.96
N ALA A 232 -21.22 -9.45 16.35
CA ALA A 232 -19.97 -8.75 16.59
C ALA A 232 -20.04 -7.27 16.14
N LEU A 233 -20.65 -6.98 14.98
CA LEU A 233 -20.82 -5.61 14.47
C LEU A 233 -21.67 -4.71 15.40
N ASN A 234 -22.58 -5.31 16.18
CA ASN A 234 -23.46 -4.61 17.11
C ASN A 234 -22.80 -4.32 18.48
N GLN A 235 -21.61 -4.83 18.77
CA GLN A 235 -20.90 -4.59 20.04
C GLN A 235 -20.42 -3.14 20.17
N PRO A 236 -20.31 -2.54 21.37
CA PRO A 236 -19.91 -1.13 21.53
C PRO A 236 -18.61 -0.73 20.80
N PHE A 237 -17.60 -1.61 20.79
CA PHE A 237 -16.31 -1.40 20.13
C PHE A 237 -16.00 -2.57 19.17
N PRO A 238 -16.74 -2.69 18.05
CA PRO A 238 -16.76 -3.91 17.26
C PRO A 238 -15.45 -4.15 16.49
N TYR A 239 -14.59 -3.13 16.36
CA TYR A 239 -13.39 -3.17 15.51
C TYR A 239 -12.08 -3.21 16.30
N GLU A 240 -12.13 -3.35 17.62
CA GLU A 240 -10.92 -3.43 18.46
C GLU A 240 -10.34 -4.85 18.49
N SER A 241 -11.20 -5.88 18.42
CA SER A 241 -10.77 -7.29 18.43
C SER A 241 -11.85 -8.23 17.87
N GLY A 242 -11.44 -9.47 17.57
CA GLY A 242 -12.33 -10.56 17.16
C GLY A 242 -12.87 -10.42 15.74
N ILE A 243 -13.98 -11.14 15.46
CA ILE A 243 -14.51 -11.38 14.11
C ILE A 243 -14.72 -10.09 13.31
N ALA A 244 -15.26 -9.05 13.94
CA ALA A 244 -15.55 -7.80 13.24
C ALA A 244 -14.29 -6.98 12.94
N LYS A 245 -13.24 -7.06 13.77
CA LYS A 245 -11.92 -6.53 13.44
C LYS A 245 -11.29 -7.31 12.29
N ASP A 246 -11.28 -8.65 12.36
CA ASP A 246 -10.67 -9.49 11.33
C ASP A 246 -11.30 -9.24 9.95
N MET A 247 -12.63 -9.14 9.89
CA MET A 247 -13.36 -8.78 8.67
C MET A 247 -13.04 -7.35 8.19
N LYS A 248 -12.87 -6.39 9.11
CA LYS A 248 -12.45 -5.02 8.77
C LYS A 248 -11.05 -5.00 8.17
N ASP A 249 -10.11 -5.76 8.72
CA ASP A 249 -8.72 -5.81 8.25
C ASP A 249 -8.63 -6.48 6.86
N LEU A 250 -9.43 -7.53 6.62
CA LEU A 250 -9.59 -8.13 5.30
C LEU A 250 -10.19 -7.15 4.29
N PHE A 251 -11.22 -6.41 4.69
CA PHE A 251 -11.84 -5.39 3.84
C PHE A 251 -10.89 -4.22 3.55
N SER A 252 -10.10 -3.79 4.54
CA SER A 252 -9.04 -2.80 4.37
C SER A 252 -8.03 -3.24 3.30
N THR A 253 -7.59 -4.50 3.37
CA THR A 253 -6.69 -5.09 2.36
C THR A 253 -7.34 -5.12 0.98
N TRP A 254 -8.63 -5.47 0.90
CA TRP A 254 -9.39 -5.44 -0.34
C TRP A 254 -9.46 -4.04 -0.95
N LEU A 255 -9.75 -3.01 -0.14
CA LEU A 255 -9.79 -1.62 -0.59
C LEU A 255 -8.47 -1.20 -1.22
N GLN A 256 -7.34 -1.49 -0.56
CA GLN A 256 -6.00 -1.15 -1.05
C GLN A 256 -5.64 -1.86 -2.35
N ILE A 257 -5.94 -3.16 -2.47
CA ILE A 257 -5.69 -3.93 -3.71
C ILE A 257 -6.47 -3.33 -4.89
N ASN A 258 -7.68 -2.83 -4.62
CA ASN A 258 -8.59 -2.29 -5.62
C ASN A 258 -8.51 -0.76 -5.78
N ARG A 259 -7.58 -0.10 -5.09
CA ARG A 259 -7.38 1.37 -5.15
C ARG A 259 -8.63 2.17 -4.73
N LEU A 260 -9.28 1.71 -3.66
CA LEU A 260 -10.50 2.30 -3.10
C LEU A 260 -10.27 2.92 -1.71
N GLU A 261 -9.02 3.15 -1.32
CA GLU A 261 -8.62 3.71 -0.02
C GLU A 261 -8.93 5.20 0.17
N GLU A 262 -9.27 5.90 -0.90
CA GLU A 262 -9.53 7.34 -0.87
C GLU A 262 -10.59 7.69 0.18
N ASP A 263 -10.23 8.64 1.06
CA ASP A 263 -11.04 9.14 2.18
C ASP A 263 -11.45 8.11 3.25
N LEU A 264 -11.00 6.86 3.16
CA LEU A 264 -11.37 5.78 4.08
C LEU A 264 -10.35 5.49 5.18
N PHE A 265 -9.12 5.98 5.03
CA PHE A 265 -8.02 5.65 5.92
C PHE A 265 -7.63 6.85 6.78
N CYS A 266 -7.38 6.57 8.05
CA CYS A 266 -6.85 7.54 9.00
C CYS A 266 -5.48 8.02 8.52
N PRO A 267 -5.25 9.33 8.33
CA PRO A 267 -3.98 9.84 7.81
C PRO A 267 -2.79 9.59 8.73
N VAL A 268 -3.03 9.36 10.02
CA VAL A 268 -1.98 9.13 11.02
C VAL A 268 -1.67 7.65 11.18
N GLU A 269 -2.71 6.82 11.37
CA GLU A 269 -2.54 5.38 11.59
C GLU A 269 -2.36 4.61 10.28
N GLN A 270 -2.78 5.18 9.15
CA GLN A 270 -2.83 4.52 7.85
C GLN A 270 -3.68 3.24 7.87
N GLU A 271 -4.70 3.23 8.73
CA GLU A 271 -5.69 2.16 8.85
C GLU A 271 -7.08 2.66 8.46
N LEU A 272 -7.93 1.76 7.94
CA LEU A 272 -9.34 2.03 7.69
C LEU A 272 -9.98 2.61 8.96
N PHE A 273 -10.74 3.71 8.85
CA PHE A 273 -11.36 4.32 10.01
C PHE A 273 -12.26 3.31 10.74
N SER A 274 -12.11 3.21 12.07
CA SER A 274 -13.01 2.48 12.97
C SER A 274 -14.07 3.40 13.54
N GLU A 275 -13.60 4.55 14.03
CA GLU A 275 -14.44 5.55 14.68
C GLU A 275 -13.89 6.95 14.37
N PRO A 276 -14.23 7.49 13.20
CA PRO A 276 -13.73 8.79 12.76
C PRO A 276 -14.37 9.93 13.54
N TYR A 277 -13.55 10.90 13.90
CA TYR A 277 -13.89 12.17 14.51
C TYR A 277 -13.43 13.31 13.63
N VAL A 278 -14.27 14.33 13.49
CA VAL A 278 -14.05 15.51 12.67
C VAL A 278 -13.59 16.66 13.57
N LEU A 279 -12.43 17.23 13.26
CA LEU A 279 -11.94 18.46 13.86
C LEU A 279 -12.60 19.68 13.22
N GLU A 280 -12.59 20.82 13.91
CA GLU A 280 -13.04 22.12 13.38
C GLU A 280 -12.32 22.51 12.07
N SER A 281 -11.05 22.14 11.96
CA SER A 281 -10.25 22.33 10.74
C SER A 281 -10.73 21.51 9.53
N GLY A 282 -11.65 20.56 9.73
CA GLY A 282 -12.20 19.66 8.72
C GLY A 282 -11.37 18.39 8.50
N TYR A 283 -10.32 18.16 9.30
CA TYR A 283 -9.59 16.89 9.27
C TYR A 283 -10.32 15.81 10.05
N ILE A 284 -10.14 14.57 9.61
CA ILE A 284 -10.78 13.40 10.22
C ILE A 284 -9.70 12.44 10.71
N PHE A 285 -9.84 12.01 11.96
CA PHE A 285 -8.93 11.07 12.63
C PHE A 285 -9.73 9.98 13.35
N ASN A 286 -9.14 8.80 13.54
CA ASN A 286 -9.72 7.81 14.43
C ASN A 286 -9.71 8.30 15.89
N SER A 287 -10.63 7.76 16.68
CA SER A 287 -10.68 7.99 18.13
C SER A 287 -9.38 7.65 18.84
N SER A 288 -8.73 6.55 18.48
CA SER A 288 -7.43 6.11 19.02
C SER A 288 -6.31 7.13 18.82
N VAL A 289 -6.35 7.92 17.75
CA VAL A 289 -5.40 9.02 17.51
C VAL A 289 -5.71 10.20 18.41
N LEU A 290 -6.98 10.61 18.48
CA LEU A 290 -7.37 11.81 19.22
C LEU A 290 -7.37 11.63 20.73
N TYR A 291 -7.61 10.41 21.22
CA TYR A 291 -7.75 10.09 22.63
C TYR A 291 -6.70 9.06 23.05
N HIS A 292 -5.42 9.47 23.02
CA HIS A 292 -4.33 8.60 23.44
C HIS A 292 -4.27 8.50 24.97
N ASN A 293 -4.32 7.29 25.52
CA ASN A 293 -4.35 7.01 26.97
C ASN A 293 -5.48 7.76 27.72
N GLY A 294 -6.64 7.92 27.06
CA GLY A 294 -7.79 8.62 27.63
C GLY A 294 -7.62 10.15 27.72
N LYS A 295 -6.51 10.70 27.19
CA LYS A 295 -6.28 12.14 27.09
C LYS A 295 -6.54 12.61 25.68
N HIS A 296 -7.30 13.70 25.57
CA HIS A 296 -7.53 14.38 24.30
C HIS A 296 -6.24 15.08 23.85
N LEU A 297 -5.88 14.93 22.58
CA LEU A 297 -4.79 15.69 21.99
C LEU A 297 -5.11 17.19 21.96
N GLU A 298 -4.21 18.02 22.46
CA GLU A 298 -4.38 19.48 22.45
C GLU A 298 -4.12 20.09 21.06
N LYS A 299 -3.39 19.37 20.20
CA LYS A 299 -2.96 19.85 18.88
C LYS A 299 -3.25 18.84 17.79
N CYS A 300 -3.66 19.33 16.62
CA CYS A 300 -3.89 18.52 15.44
C CYS A 300 -2.57 17.82 15.00
N PRO A 301 -2.58 16.50 14.79
CA PRO A 301 -1.38 15.75 14.38
C PRO A 301 -0.77 16.23 13.06
N ILE A 302 -1.58 16.79 12.17
CA ILE A 302 -1.16 17.22 10.83
C ILE A 302 -0.80 18.69 10.81
N THR A 303 -1.68 19.57 11.30
CA THR A 303 -1.49 21.03 11.19
C THR A 303 -0.73 21.63 12.36
N ARG A 304 -0.57 20.89 13.47
CA ARG A 304 -0.02 21.35 14.75
C ARG A 304 -0.78 22.52 15.40
N LYS A 305 -1.89 22.95 14.82
CA LYS A 305 -2.79 23.96 15.40
C LYS A 305 -3.50 23.38 16.61
N GLU A 306 -3.80 24.25 17.57
CA GLU A 306 -4.60 23.89 18.75
C GLU A 306 -5.99 23.41 18.33
N ILE A 307 -6.51 22.43 19.07
CA ILE A 307 -7.87 21.93 18.90
C ILE A 307 -8.75 22.73 19.86
N GLU A 308 -9.31 23.83 19.37
CA GLU A 308 -10.11 24.78 20.17
C GLU A 308 -11.46 24.18 20.59
N GLN A 309 -12.05 23.33 19.73
CA GLN A 309 -13.34 22.70 19.96
C GLN A 309 -13.23 21.18 20.07
N ASN A 310 -14.06 20.59 20.93
CA ASN A 310 -14.14 19.14 21.08
C ASN A 310 -14.49 18.49 19.72
N PRO A 311 -13.68 17.52 19.26
CA PRO A 311 -13.95 16.81 18.02
C PRO A 311 -15.32 16.13 18.05
N SER A 312 -16.04 16.23 16.94
CA SER A 312 -17.35 15.57 16.82
C SER A 312 -17.21 14.24 16.10
N ARG A 313 -17.86 13.19 16.62
CA ARG A 313 -17.90 11.89 15.94
C ARG A 313 -18.61 12.02 14.59
N LEU A 314 -18.06 11.42 13.54
CA LEU A 314 -18.69 11.36 12.22
C LEU A 314 -19.93 10.45 12.29
N LYS A 315 -21.11 11.07 12.38
CA LYS A 315 -22.39 10.37 12.54
C LYS A 315 -22.65 9.44 11.35
N GLY A 316 -23.17 8.25 11.63
CA GLY A 316 -23.54 7.25 10.61
C GLY A 316 -22.37 6.48 10.00
N TYR A 317 -21.12 6.87 10.21
CA TYR A 317 -19.97 6.15 9.64
C TYR A 317 -19.92 4.70 10.10
N ARG A 318 -20.10 4.45 11.40
CA ARG A 318 -20.06 3.09 11.96
C ARG A 318 -21.12 2.17 11.34
N SER A 319 -22.37 2.62 11.24
CA SER A 319 -23.44 1.82 10.62
C SER A 319 -23.16 1.57 9.14
N LYS A 320 -22.63 2.57 8.44
CA LYS A 320 -22.27 2.47 7.02
C LYS A 320 -21.10 1.50 6.79
N LEU A 321 -20.09 1.53 7.65
CA LEU A 321 -18.98 0.58 7.61
C LEU A 321 -19.47 -0.84 7.88
N ALA A 322 -20.34 -1.05 8.88
CA ALA A 322 -20.96 -2.34 9.13
C ALA A 322 -21.73 -2.87 7.91
N GLU A 323 -22.48 -2.00 7.22
CA GLU A 323 -23.18 -2.33 5.98
C GLU A 323 -22.19 -2.74 4.86
N ALA A 324 -21.13 -1.96 4.65
CA ALA A 324 -20.09 -2.26 3.68
C ALA A 324 -19.39 -3.60 3.95
N LEU A 325 -19.10 -3.91 5.22
CA LEU A 325 -18.49 -5.17 5.62
C LEU A 325 -19.41 -6.37 5.40
N LEU A 326 -20.73 -6.21 5.62
CA LEU A 326 -21.71 -7.25 5.29
C LEU A 326 -21.80 -7.47 3.78
N MET A 327 -21.82 -6.41 2.97
CA MET A 327 -21.79 -6.55 1.50
C MET A 327 -20.51 -7.24 1.01
N PHE A 328 -19.37 -6.95 1.64
CA PHE A 328 -18.11 -7.59 1.33
C PHE A 328 -18.13 -9.08 1.68
N TYR A 329 -18.65 -9.43 2.86
CA TYR A 329 -18.89 -10.82 3.27
C TYR A 329 -19.76 -11.56 2.26
N ASP A 330 -20.91 -10.98 1.89
CA ASP A 330 -21.86 -11.58 0.95
C ASP A 330 -21.23 -11.77 -0.44
N GLY A 331 -20.39 -10.83 -0.88
CA GLY A 331 -19.64 -10.93 -2.13
C GLY A 331 -18.65 -12.10 -2.15
N ILE A 332 -17.90 -12.31 -1.06
CA ILE A 332 -17.00 -13.47 -0.91
C ILE A 332 -17.82 -14.77 -0.90
N ALA A 333 -18.89 -14.82 -0.10
CA ALA A 333 -19.73 -16.02 0.01
C ALA A 333 -20.38 -16.41 -1.33
N ALA A 334 -20.89 -15.43 -2.08
CA ALA A 334 -21.46 -15.63 -3.40
C ALA A 334 -20.40 -16.18 -4.38
N TYR A 335 -19.18 -15.63 -4.33
CA TYR A 335 -18.08 -16.10 -5.17
C TYR A 335 -17.67 -17.54 -4.83
N GLN A 336 -17.54 -17.87 -3.55
CA GLN A 336 -17.21 -19.24 -3.11
C GLN A 336 -18.28 -20.25 -3.56
N LYS A 337 -19.56 -19.91 -3.38
CA LYS A 337 -20.68 -20.75 -3.82
C LYS A 337 -20.70 -20.97 -5.34
N SER A 338 -20.33 -19.94 -6.11
CA SER A 338 -20.24 -20.06 -7.57
C SER A 338 -19.11 -21.00 -8.01
N GLN A 339 -18.07 -21.21 -7.20
CA GLN A 339 -17.04 -22.22 -7.50
C GLN A 339 -17.54 -23.65 -7.21
N THR A 340 -18.28 -23.87 -6.12
CA THR A 340 -18.75 -25.20 -5.72
C THR A 340 -19.85 -25.76 -6.62
N THR A 341 -20.72 -24.89 -7.14
CA THR A 341 -21.87 -25.29 -7.99
C THR A 341 -21.43 -25.78 -9.38
N PHE A 342 -20.15 -25.60 -9.74
CA PHE A 342 -19.57 -25.97 -11.03
C PHE A 342 -18.79 -27.29 -11.01
N LEU A 343 -19.06 -28.19 -10.06
CA LEU A 343 -18.73 -29.60 -10.29
C LEU A 343 -19.57 -30.04 -11.50
N PRO A 344 -18.95 -30.43 -12.63
CA PRO A 344 -19.69 -30.79 -13.82
C PRO A 344 -20.63 -31.92 -13.42
N HIS A 345 -21.93 -31.75 -13.68
CA HIS A 345 -22.78 -32.91 -13.89
C HIS A 345 -22.03 -33.78 -14.90
N GLN A 346 -21.48 -34.89 -14.40
CA GLN A 346 -21.06 -35.99 -15.24
C GLN A 346 -22.23 -36.21 -16.18
N ARG A 347 -21.98 -36.09 -17.49
CA ARG A 347 -22.96 -36.47 -18.51
C ARG A 347 -23.57 -37.79 -18.03
N PRO A 348 -24.91 -37.93 -18.00
CA PRO A 348 -25.49 -39.24 -17.86
C PRO A 348 -24.79 -40.13 -18.90
N PRO A 349 -24.36 -41.35 -18.53
CA PRO A 349 -23.76 -42.25 -19.51
C PRO A 349 -24.71 -42.30 -20.71
N GLU A 350 -24.16 -42.02 -21.89
CA GLU A 350 -24.87 -42.21 -23.15
C GLU A 350 -25.45 -43.62 -23.10
N ASN A 351 -26.77 -43.71 -22.97
CA ASN A 351 -27.47 -44.96 -23.19
C ASN A 351 -27.17 -45.33 -24.64
N ASP A 352 -26.42 -46.42 -24.81
CA ASP A 352 -26.30 -47.16 -26.06
C ASP A 352 -27.70 -47.42 -26.63
N GLN A 353 -28.20 -46.51 -27.46
CA GLN A 353 -29.31 -46.80 -28.35
C GLN A 353 -28.76 -47.62 -29.51
N LYS A 354 -28.66 -48.94 -29.25
CA LYS A 354 -28.76 -49.95 -30.28
C LYS A 354 -30.09 -49.78 -31.02
N GLY A 355 -29.98 -49.55 -32.32
CA GLY A 355 -30.98 -49.99 -33.30
C GLY A 355 -32.02 -48.95 -33.68
N GLN A 356 -31.77 -48.26 -34.80
CA GLN A 356 -32.82 -48.02 -35.78
C GLN A 356 -32.33 -48.41 -37.18
N PRO A 357 -33.21 -49.00 -38.00
CA PRO A 357 -32.86 -49.63 -39.28
C PRO A 357 -32.70 -48.59 -40.39
N GLU A 358 -31.88 -48.97 -41.38
CA GLU A 358 -31.81 -48.35 -42.71
C GLU A 358 -33.21 -48.16 -43.29
N VAL A 359 -33.51 -46.93 -43.70
CA VAL A 359 -34.63 -46.62 -44.60
C VAL A 359 -34.02 -46.14 -45.90
N ASP A 360 -34.32 -46.90 -46.95
CA ASP A 360 -33.93 -46.72 -48.33
C ASP A 360 -34.16 -45.30 -48.86
N GLU A 361 -33.09 -44.71 -49.41
CA GLU A 361 -33.15 -43.59 -50.35
C GLU A 361 -33.68 -44.08 -51.70
N LYS A 362 -34.97 -43.85 -51.96
CA LYS A 362 -35.49 -43.71 -53.33
C LYS A 362 -36.54 -42.61 -53.43
N GLU A 363 -36.28 -41.73 -54.40
CA GLU A 363 -37.26 -40.98 -55.19
C GLU A 363 -38.13 -39.93 -54.49
N ALA A 364 -37.76 -38.66 -54.64
CA ALA A 364 -38.70 -37.61 -55.04
C ALA A 364 -37.96 -36.32 -55.49
N GLU A 365 -37.54 -36.29 -56.75
CA GLU A 365 -37.57 -35.05 -57.53
C GLU A 365 -39.03 -34.68 -57.78
N LYS A 366 -39.46 -33.48 -57.39
CA LYS A 366 -40.25 -32.54 -58.24
C LYS A 366 -40.76 -31.32 -57.49
N ASN A 367 -40.63 -30.18 -58.18
CA ASN A 367 -41.35 -28.91 -58.03
C ASN A 367 -40.99 -28.14 -56.76
N ASP A 368 -40.03 -27.21 -56.77
CA ASP A 368 -39.91 -26.01 -57.61
C ASP A 368 -41.23 -25.27 -57.90
N SER A 369 -41.16 -23.96 -57.64
CA SER A 369 -42.11 -22.89 -57.94
C SER A 369 -43.23 -22.54 -56.94
N GLN A 370 -43.22 -21.24 -56.58
CA GLN A 370 -44.30 -20.37 -56.08
C GLN A 370 -44.57 -20.44 -54.55
N PHE A 371 -44.57 -19.36 -53.76
CA PHE A 371 -44.92 -17.96 -53.99
C PHE A 371 -44.08 -17.03 -53.12
N ARG A 372 -43.58 -15.93 -53.71
CA ARG A 372 -43.36 -14.65 -53.00
C ARG A 372 -44.60 -13.79 -53.21
N TYR A 373 -45.23 -13.35 -52.12
CA TYR A 373 -45.66 -11.97 -51.88
C TYR A 373 -45.83 -11.76 -50.38
#